data_AF-A0A151S8E6-F1
#
_entry.id   AF-A0A151S8E6-F1
#
_cell.length_a   1.000
_cell.length_b   1.000
_cell.length_c   1.000
_cell.angle_alpha   90.00
_cell.angle_beta   90.00
_cell.angle_gamma   90.00
#
_symmetry.space_group_name_H-M   'P 1'
#
loop_
_entity.id
_entity.type
_entity.pdbx_description
1 polymer ?
#
loop_
_entity_poly.entity_id
_entity_poly.type
_entity_poly.pdbx_seq_one_letter_code
_entity_poly.pdbx_strand_id
1 'polypeptide(L)' 'MKDENSNFLDKQALEVIRLTLCHNVAFNIAKENIITGLMIALSNMYEKLSASNKIYLMRRLFNLQMTEGAWAAQHSMNSI' A
#
# COMPACT_ATOMS: atom_id res chain seq x y z
N MET A 1 27.99 9.41 -24.45
CA MET A 1 26.94 10.43 -24.72
C MET A 1 25.52 9.94 -24.40
N LYS A 2 25.09 8.75 -24.84
CA LYS A 2 23.74 8.21 -24.51
C LYS A 2 23.57 7.85 -23.03
N ASP A 3 24.57 7.23 -22.44
CA ASP A 3 24.48 6.68 -21.08
C ASP A 3 24.52 7.77 -20.00
N GLU A 4 25.22 8.87 -20.28
CA GLU A 4 25.33 10.02 -19.39
C GLU A 4 24.03 10.82 -19.31
N ASN A 5 23.32 10.91 -20.44
CA ASN A 5 21.99 11.54 -20.48
C ASN A 5 20.95 10.70 -19.71
N SER A 6 21.02 9.36 -19.81
CA SER A 6 20.15 8.48 -19.04
C SER A 6 20.36 8.65 -17.53
N ASN A 7 21.62 8.67 -17.10
CA ASN A 7 21.97 8.80 -15.67
C ASN A 7 21.63 10.21 -15.12
N PHE A 8 21.69 11.24 -15.96
CA PHE A 8 21.24 12.60 -15.59
C PHE A 8 19.71 12.67 -15.39
N LEU A 9 18.95 12.11 -16.32
CA LEU A 9 17.48 12.05 -16.21
C LEU A 9 17.06 11.24 -14.98
N ASP A 10 17.75 10.13 -14.70
CA ASP A 10 17.46 9.30 -13.54
C ASP A 10 17.67 10.05 -12.23
N LYS A 11 18.75 10.83 -12.12
CA LYS A 11 19.02 11.67 -10.94
C LYS A 11 17.97 12.77 -10.77
N GLN A 12 17.58 13.43 -11.86
CA GLN A 12 16.57 14.48 -11.82
C GLN A 12 15.20 13.93 -11.38
N ALA A 13 14.79 12.79 -11.95
CA ALA A 13 13.55 12.14 -11.56
C ALA A 13 13.55 11.79 -10.07
N LEU A 14 14.69 11.32 -9.56
CA LEU A 14 14.85 10.94 -8.17
C LEU A 14 14.78 12.14 -7.22
N GLU A 15 15.33 13.30 -7.60
CA GLU A 15 15.17 14.58 -6.88
C GLU A 15 13.71 15.03 -6.86
N VAL A 16 13.05 15.08 -8.02
CA VAL A 16 11.66 15.52 -8.15
C VAL A 16 10.72 14.65 -7.31
N ILE A 17 10.90 13.33 -7.33
CA ILE A 17 10.10 12.41 -6.53
C ILE A 17 10.29 12.68 -5.03
N ARG A 18 11.53 12.87 -4.56
CA ARG A 18 11.80 13.19 -3.16
C ARG A 18 11.19 14.52 -2.72
N LEU A 19 11.23 15.54 -3.59
CA LEU A 19 10.66 16.87 -3.34
C LEU A 19 9.12 16.86 -3.29
N THR A 20 8.48 16.01 -4.08
CA THR A 20 7.01 15.97 -4.20
C THR A 20 6.36 15.08 -3.12
N LEU A 21 7.12 14.15 -2.55
CA LEU A 21 6.64 13.25 -1.50
C LEU A 21 6.54 13.94 -0.14
N CYS A 22 5.52 13.58 0.64
CA CYS A 22 5.35 14.05 2.01
C CYS A 22 6.56 13.67 2.87
N HIS A 23 6.88 14.49 3.88
CA HIS A 23 8.08 14.37 4.73
C HIS A 23 8.34 12.94 5.24
N ASN A 24 7.31 12.25 5.74
CA ASN A 24 7.42 10.89 6.28
C ASN A 24 7.78 9.84 5.21
N VAL A 25 7.32 10.04 3.97
CA VAL A 25 7.62 9.15 2.84
C VAL A 25 9.01 9.46 2.30
N ALA A 26 9.33 10.75 2.14
CA ALA A 26 10.64 11.23 1.69
C ALA A 26 11.79 10.77 2.62
N PHE A 27 11.56 10.75 3.93
CA PHE A 27 12.55 10.26 4.91
C PHE A 27 12.85 8.76 4.75
N ASN A 28 11.83 7.93 4.51
CA ASN A 28 12.00 6.49 4.33
C ASN A 28 12.79 6.12 3.07
N ILE A 29 12.71 6.95 2.02
CA ILE A 29 13.39 6.71 0.74
C ILE A 29 14.70 7.48 0.58
N ALA A 30 15.09 8.30 1.56
CA ALA A 30 16.24 9.19 1.45
C ALA A 30 17.58 8.46 1.18
N LYS A 31 17.64 7.18 1.54
CA LYS A 31 18.81 6.31 1.34
C LYS A 31 18.90 5.69 -0.06
N GLU A 32 17.83 5.74 -0.85
CA GLU A 32 17.75 5.07 -2.15
C GLU A 32 18.27 5.94 -3.30
N ASN A 33 19.49 5.69 -3.77
CA ASN A 33 20.12 6.46 -4.85
C ASN A 33 19.82 5.95 -6.26
N ILE A 34 19.05 4.86 -6.38
CA ILE A 34 18.69 4.23 -7.66
C ILE A 34 17.17 4.17 -7.77
N ILE A 35 16.62 4.47 -8.95
CA ILE A 35 15.16 4.47 -9.19
C ILE A 35 14.52 3.12 -8.86
N THR A 36 15.21 2.01 -9.16
CA THR A 36 14.72 0.66 -8.83
C THR A 36 14.65 0.44 -7.32
N GLY A 37 15.68 0.85 -6.57
CA GLY A 37 15.69 0.81 -5.11
C GLY A 37 14.59 1.69 -4.51
N LEU A 38 14.40 2.88 -5.08
CA LEU A 38 13.32 3.81 -4.72
C LEU A 38 11.93 3.17 -4.91
N MET A 39 11.68 2.55 -6.06
CA MET A 39 10.42 1.86 -6.35
C MET A 39 10.17 0.71 -5.38
N ILE A 40 11.19 -0.09 -5.07
CA ILE A 40 11.09 -1.20 -4.11
C ILE A 40 10.79 -0.67 -2.70
N ALA A 41 11.49 0.38 -2.25
CA ALA A 41 11.26 0.98 -0.95
C ALA A 41 9.84 1.55 -0.79
N LEU A 42 9.34 2.22 -1.83
CA LEU A 42 7.96 2.71 -1.86
C LEU A 42 6.95 1.56 -1.81
N SER A 43 7.12 0.53 -2.66
CA SER A 43 6.25 -0.65 -2.65
C SER A 43 6.23 -1.34 -1.29
N ASN A 44 7.39 -1.62 -0.71
CA ASN A 44 7.49 -2.26 0.61
C ASN A 44 6.82 -1.44 1.73
N MET A 45 6.97 -0.11 1.69
CA MET A 45 6.35 0.78 2.68
C MET A 45 4.82 0.69 2.60
N TYR A 46 4.25 0.80 1.39
CA TYR A 46 2.81 0.76 1.21
C TYR A 46 2.23 -0.64 1.40
N GLU A 47 2.93 -1.70 0.99
CA GLU A 47 2.53 -3.08 1.26
C GLU A 47 2.42 -3.33 2.77
N LYS A 48 3.44 -2.91 3.54
CA LYS A 48 3.45 -3.05 5.00
C LYS A 48 2.32 -2.25 5.66
N LEU A 49 2.06 -1.02 5.21
CA LEU A 49 0.91 -0.24 5.67
C LEU A 49 -0.42 -0.91 5.30
N SER A 50 -0.51 -1.53 4.13
CA SER A 50 -1.73 -2.16 3.63
C SER A 50 -2.06 -3.50 4.30
N ALA A 51 -1.06 -4.23 4.79
CA ALA A 51 -1.24 -5.56 5.39
C ALA A 51 -2.24 -5.53 6.57
N SER A 52 -2.09 -4.54 7.45
CA SER A 52 -3.03 -4.32 8.57
C SER A 52 -4.44 -4.03 8.08
N ASN A 53 -4.58 -3.20 7.04
CA ASN A 53 -5.87 -2.88 6.44
C ASN A 53 -6.51 -4.10 5.80
N LYS A 54 -5.74 -4.95 5.12
CA LYS A 54 -6.22 -6.20 4.51
C LYS A 54 -6.75 -7.16 5.56
N ILE A 55 -6.03 -7.35 6.68
CA ILE A 55 -6.47 -8.18 7.80
C ILE A 55 -7.75 -7.61 8.43
N TYR A 56 -7.80 -6.29 8.64
CA TYR A 56 -8.98 -5.62 9.16
C TYR A 56 -10.21 -5.84 8.26
N LEU A 57 -10.06 -5.66 6.95
CA LEU A 57 -11.13 -5.88 5.97
C LEU A 57 -11.59 -7.34 5.95
N MET A 58 -10.67 -8.31 5.99
CA MET A 58 -11.03 -9.74 6.04
C MET A 58 -11.82 -10.08 7.30
N ARG A 59 -11.40 -9.60 8.47
CA ARG A 59 -12.15 -9.80 9.72
C ARG A 59 -13.55 -9.18 9.64
N ARG A 60 -13.66 -7.98 9.09
CA ARG A 60 -14.94 -7.28 8.96
C ARG A 60 -15.88 -8.00 7.98
N LEU A 61 -15.36 -8.50 6.87
CA LEU A 61 -16.13 -9.28 5.90
C LEU A 61 -16.63 -10.60 6.51
N PHE A 62 -15.77 -11.30 7.25
CA PHE A 62 -16.15 -12.52 7.95
C PHE A 62 -17.25 -12.27 8.99
N ASN A 63 -17.09 -11.23 9.81
CA ASN A 63 -18.10 -10.87 10.80
C ASN A 63 -19.45 -10.47 10.17
N LEU A 64 -19.42 -9.81 9.01
CA LEU A 64 -20.62 -9.47 8.26
C LEU A 64 -21.35 -10.75 7.79
N GLN A 65 -20.63 -11.67 7.13
CA GLN A 65 -21.20 -12.95 6.68
C GLN A 65 -21.76 -13.78 7.83
N MET A 66 -21.07 -13.80 8.98
CA MET A 66 -21.56 -14.49 10.18
C MET A 66 -22.83 -13.85 10.73
N THR A 67 -22.91 -12.52 10.73
CA THR A 67 -24.10 -11.80 11.21
C THR A 67 -25.28 -11.98 10.27
N GLU A 68 -25.07 -11.92 8.95
CA GLU A 68 -26.09 -12.20 7.94
C GLU A 68 -26.60 -13.65 8.02
N GLY A 69 -25.69 -14.62 8.17
CA GLY A 69 -26.04 -16.03 8.36
C GLY A 69 -26.83 -16.28 9.65
N ALA A 70 -26.43 -15.65 10.76
CA ALA A 70 -27.17 -15.71 12.02
C ALA A 70 -28.56 -15.08 11.89
N TRP A 71 -28.67 -13.96 11.17
CA TRP A 71 -29.94 -13.29 10.90
C TRP A 71 -30.85 -14.15 10.02
N ALA A 72 -30.32 -14.78 8.98
CA ALA A 72 -31.04 -15.73 8.13
C ALA A 72 -31.52 -16.95 8.92
N ALA A 73 -30.69 -17.50 9.81
CA ALA A 73 -31.07 -18.62 10.68
C ALA A 73 -32.17 -18.24 11.68
N GLN A 74 -32.07 -17.07 12.32
CA GLN A 74 -33.13 -16.58 13.21
C GLN A 74 -34.45 -16.32 12.48
N HIS A 75 -34.40 -15.77 11.27
CA HIS A 75 -35.61 -15.55 10.47
C HIS A 75 -36.28 -16.89 10.10
N SER A 76 -35.49 -17.92 9.76
CA SER A 76 -36.03 -19.26 9.50
C SER A 76 -36.63 -19.95 10.74
N MET A 77 -36.09 -19.70 11.93
CA MET A 77 -36.61 -20.25 13.19
C MET A 77 -37.86 -19.54 13.70
N ASN A 78 -38.00 -18.23 13.45
CA ASN A 78 -39.16 -17.45 13.88
C ASN A 78 -40.34 -17.50 12.89
N SER A 79 -40.18 -18.17 11.75
CA SER A 79 -41.21 -18.33 10.72
C SER A 79 -41.82 -19.75 10.68
N ILE A 80 -41.51 -20.59 11.69
CA ILE A 80 -42.14 -21.90 11.98
C ILE A 80 -43.01 -21.73 13.23
#